data_AF-A0A2H3JBP8-F1
#
_entry.id   AF-A0A2H3JBP8-F1
#
_cell.length_a   1.000
_cell.length_b   1.000
_cell.length_c   1.000
_cell.angle_alpha   90.00
_cell.angle_beta   90.00
_cell.angle_gamma   90.00
#
_symmetry.space_group_name_H-M   'P 1'
#
loop_
_entity.id
_entity.type
_entity.pdbx_description
1 polymer ?
#
loop_
_entity_poly.entity_id
_entity_poly.type
_entity_poly.pdbx_seq_one_letter_code
_entity_poly.pdbx_strand_id
1 'polypeptide(L)'
;MPARLSSARVLSFVSFYSCSSTLPGNGTRAFSSCLHTCRNSSRTARHSSPLLSSFSRLGKQRAFHASAPHSAPKNPYEVLGVKKDASPAEIKKVYFSLARKYHPDTNPDKNAQEKFVEIQEAYDILKDEKKRAAYDQYGAASQQPGFDPDAFARGNPFSSGGFSGFQDFTGAFGAGMGGRGQADLFEQLFGAFSGGRGRTRGAGFAADMHGSDLEASIGVTFMEACKGTSKTINVTPVENCSTCSGTGLKAGAKRSTCTSCGGQGTRTFVIDGGFQMASTCQTCHGTGSTVPRGSQCGSCGGVGQVRVRKNVKVEIPAGVEDGMTIRVPNAGDAPVSGKGRPGDLLVRVNVASSKQFRRQGPNLHYEARIPLHTALLGGRVRVPTLDGDVDVRVPGGTQHGEEMVLKGRGAPSVYKDGKGDLFVTFTVQLPRSLTDRQRQILQQYADDVEGRTNEPRSTSSGKTATTPDTSENDELRQEETEELSRQDDAEREKRKAAA
;
A
#
# COMPACT_ATOMS: atom_id res chain seq x y z
N MET A 1 -52.39 -11.05 -23.57
CA MET A 1 -52.05 -11.90 -22.41
C MET A 1 -50.90 -11.26 -21.66
N PRO A 2 -51.19 -10.54 -20.58
CA PRO A 2 -50.50 -10.82 -19.34
C PRO A 2 -51.48 -10.86 -18.16
N ALA A 3 -51.19 -11.67 -17.16
CA ALA A 3 -51.87 -11.57 -15.86
C ALA A 3 -50.95 -12.08 -14.75
N ARG A 4 -50.54 -11.17 -13.85
CA ARG A 4 -50.38 -11.42 -12.41
C ARG A 4 -50.68 -10.13 -11.63
N LEU A 5 -51.93 -10.03 -11.17
CA LEU A 5 -52.39 -9.37 -9.93
C LEU A 5 -52.33 -10.45 -8.81
N SER A 6 -52.31 -10.25 -7.49
CA SER A 6 -52.67 -9.18 -6.52
C SER A 6 -52.06 -9.62 -5.15
N SER A 7 -51.37 -8.79 -4.37
CA SER A 7 -51.82 -7.87 -3.29
C SER A 7 -52.33 -8.48 -1.97
N ALA A 8 -51.70 -8.08 -0.85
CA ALA A 8 -52.26 -7.61 0.45
C ALA A 8 -51.17 -7.80 1.55
N ARG A 9 -50.47 -6.78 2.10
CA ARG A 9 -50.81 -5.68 3.03
C ARG A 9 -51.53 -6.09 4.34
N VAL A 10 -50.80 -6.00 5.47
CA VAL A 10 -51.28 -5.46 6.76
C VAL A 10 -50.13 -4.68 7.43
N LEU A 11 -50.51 -3.56 8.07
CA LEU A 11 -49.73 -2.48 8.68
C LEU A 11 -49.50 -2.69 10.19
N SER A 12 -48.46 -2.06 10.76
CA SER A 12 -48.49 -1.26 12.02
C SER A 12 -47.09 -0.67 12.30
N PHE A 13 -46.92 0.66 12.21
CA PHE A 13 -46.96 1.65 13.31
C PHE A 13 -45.73 1.61 14.25
N VAL A 14 -44.81 2.58 14.14
CA VAL A 14 -44.48 3.62 15.15
C VAL A 14 -43.68 4.73 14.42
N SER A 15 -44.03 5.99 14.70
CA SER A 15 -43.40 7.21 14.19
C SER A 15 -42.92 8.10 15.36
N PHE A 16 -42.22 9.19 15.02
CA PHE A 16 -41.77 10.36 15.80
C PHE A 16 -40.35 10.22 16.41
N TYR A 17 -39.34 10.99 16.00
CA TYR A 17 -39.28 12.46 16.03
C TYR A 17 -38.27 13.04 15.01
N SER A 18 -38.71 14.09 14.32
CA SER A 18 -37.87 15.01 13.53
C SER A 18 -37.60 16.27 14.35
N CYS A 19 -36.43 16.90 14.17
CA CYS A 19 -36.39 18.36 14.03
C CYS A 19 -35.06 18.83 13.42
N SER A 20 -35.16 19.45 12.25
CA SER A 20 -34.18 20.38 11.69
C SER A 20 -34.73 21.79 11.87
N SER A 21 -33.92 22.75 12.30
CA SER A 21 -34.15 24.17 12.03
C SER A 21 -32.87 25.00 12.15
N THR A 22 -32.90 26.12 11.44
CA THR A 22 -31.83 26.94 10.90
C THR A 22 -31.29 28.04 11.83
N LEU A 23 -30.03 28.44 11.54
CA LEU A 23 -29.26 29.69 11.81
C LEU A 23 -30.05 30.97 12.24
N PRO A 24 -29.45 31.98 12.94
CA PRO A 24 -28.11 32.54 12.65
C PRO A 24 -27.28 33.05 13.85
N GLY A 25 -25.98 33.35 13.65
CA GLY A 25 -25.20 34.05 14.68
C GLY A 25 -23.70 34.16 14.42
N ASN A 26 -23.28 35.37 14.08
CA ASN A 26 -21.93 35.85 13.80
C ASN A 26 -20.99 35.71 15.01
N GLY A 27 -19.74 35.27 14.84
CA GLY A 27 -18.77 35.24 15.95
C GLY A 27 -17.47 34.48 15.68
N THR A 28 -16.59 35.04 14.87
CA THR A 28 -15.18 34.61 14.80
C THR A 28 -14.44 35.04 16.06
N ARG A 29 -14.01 34.06 16.88
CA ARG A 29 -12.94 34.27 17.87
C ARG A 29 -11.95 33.13 17.84
N ALA A 30 -10.74 33.51 17.44
CA ALA A 30 -9.52 32.73 17.52
C ALA A 30 -9.16 32.45 18.98
N PHE A 31 -8.77 31.22 19.28
CA PHE A 31 -8.03 30.88 20.50
C PHE A 31 -6.54 30.89 20.16
N SER A 32 -5.87 31.95 20.60
CA SER A 32 -4.42 32.04 20.70
C SER A 32 -4.01 31.48 22.06
N SER A 33 -3.05 30.57 22.05
CA SER A 33 -2.40 30.00 23.22
C SER A 33 -1.39 31.00 23.80
N CYS A 34 -1.62 31.46 25.02
CA CYS A 34 -0.62 32.12 25.83
C CYS A 34 -0.05 31.14 26.86
N LEU A 35 1.26 30.90 26.78
CA LEU A 35 2.09 30.51 27.91
C LEU A 35 3.00 31.70 28.21
N HIS A 36 2.78 32.39 29.33
CA HIS A 36 3.84 32.59 30.32
C HIS A 36 3.34 33.27 31.60
N THR A 37 3.72 32.58 32.66
CA THR A 37 3.64 32.77 34.10
C THR A 37 4.08 34.15 34.62
N CYS A 38 3.24 34.71 35.49
CA CYS A 38 3.50 35.50 36.72
C CYS A 38 4.64 36.54 36.77
N ARG A 39 4.30 37.80 37.12
CA ARG A 39 4.59 38.35 38.47
C ARG A 39 3.78 39.62 38.78
N ASN A 40 3.29 39.63 40.01
CA ASN A 40 2.47 40.62 40.70
C ASN A 40 3.30 41.85 41.13
N SER A 41 2.73 43.07 41.09
CA SER A 41 2.62 43.96 42.27
C SER A 41 2.26 45.43 41.90
N SER A 42 1.02 45.78 42.27
CA SER A 42 0.56 46.97 43.00
C SER A 42 0.78 48.44 42.56
N ARG A 43 -0.35 49.17 42.73
CA ARG A 43 -0.54 50.57 43.19
C ARG A 43 -0.63 51.73 42.17
N THR A 44 -1.89 52.12 41.95
CA THR A 44 -2.49 53.47 42.15
C THR A 44 -1.68 54.72 41.73
N ALA A 45 -2.21 55.51 40.80
CA ALA A 45 -2.85 56.82 41.08
C ALA A 45 -3.21 57.56 39.78
N ARG A 46 -4.16 58.49 39.92
CA ARG A 46 -4.93 59.24 38.91
C ARG A 46 -4.12 60.41 38.32
N HIS A 47 -4.41 60.83 37.09
CA HIS A 47 -5.04 62.15 36.77
C HIS A 47 -4.93 62.55 35.29
N SER A 48 -6.04 63.13 34.80
CA SER A 48 -6.20 64.24 33.85
C SER A 48 -5.67 64.16 32.41
N SER A 49 -6.61 64.10 31.46
CA SER A 49 -6.59 64.78 30.15
C SER A 49 -6.64 66.32 30.34
N PRO A 50 -6.33 67.21 29.34
CA PRO A 50 -6.75 67.11 27.93
C PRO A 50 -5.84 67.71 26.81
N LEU A 51 -6.18 67.33 25.56
CA LEU A 51 -6.22 68.09 24.28
C LEU A 51 -4.98 68.75 23.61
N LEU A 52 -4.93 68.47 22.29
CA LEU A 52 -4.59 69.32 21.12
C LEU A 52 -3.15 69.40 20.54
N SER A 53 -3.08 68.89 19.30
CA SER A 53 -2.43 69.44 18.08
C SER A 53 -0.96 69.88 18.09
N SER A 54 -0.12 69.24 17.26
CA SER A 54 0.30 69.81 15.97
C SER A 54 1.44 69.03 15.31
N PHE A 55 1.36 69.01 13.98
CA PHE A 55 2.34 68.48 13.04
C PHE A 55 3.73 69.09 13.22
N SER A 56 4.77 68.26 13.12
CA SER A 56 6.04 68.67 12.50
C SER A 56 6.75 67.46 11.89
N ARG A 57 6.90 67.51 10.56
CA ARG A 57 7.70 66.59 9.74
C ARG A 57 9.17 66.90 9.98
N LEU A 58 9.97 65.89 10.32
CA LEU A 58 11.43 65.92 10.12
C LEU A 58 11.89 64.57 9.55
N GLY A 59 12.57 64.65 8.40
CA GLY A 59 12.96 63.52 7.59
C GLY A 59 14.00 62.62 8.25
N LYS A 60 13.79 61.30 8.16
CA LYS A 60 14.79 60.29 8.53
C LYS A 60 15.83 60.18 7.41
N GLN A 61 17.04 60.69 7.66
CA GLN A 61 18.22 60.24 6.93
C GLN A 61 18.45 58.75 7.25
N ARG A 62 18.58 57.91 6.21
CA ARG A 62 18.92 56.50 6.36
C ARG A 62 20.44 56.36 6.33
N ALA A 63 21.04 55.92 7.44
CA ALA A 63 22.42 55.45 7.45
C ALA A 63 22.48 54.04 6.83
N PHE A 64 23.36 53.83 5.86
CA PHE A 64 23.66 52.51 5.33
C PHE A 64 24.56 51.77 6.32
N HIS A 65 24.09 50.67 6.89
CA HIS A 65 24.92 49.74 7.66
C HIS A 65 25.35 48.58 6.74
N ALA A 66 26.65 48.28 6.69
CA ALA A 66 27.16 47.03 6.14
C ALA A 66 26.81 45.88 7.11
N SER A 67 26.28 44.79 6.59
CA SER A 67 25.96 43.58 7.37
C SER A 67 27.21 42.96 8.00
N ALA A 68 27.05 42.39 9.20
CA ALA A 68 28.09 41.75 10.00
C ALA A 68 28.77 40.56 9.28
N PRO A 69 30.06 40.25 9.57
CA PRO A 69 30.87 39.27 8.83
C PRO A 69 30.63 37.82 9.28
N HIS A 70 29.37 37.45 9.59
CA HIS A 70 29.05 36.11 10.12
C HIS A 70 28.50 35.11 9.07
N SER A 71 28.66 35.42 7.79
CA SER A 71 28.34 34.50 6.69
C SER A 71 29.35 34.63 5.54
N ALA A 72 30.64 34.60 5.88
CA ALA A 72 31.67 34.31 4.88
C ALA A 72 31.76 32.78 4.73
N PRO A 73 31.68 32.22 3.50
CA PRO A 73 31.81 30.79 3.31
C PRO A 73 33.20 30.34 3.78
N LYS A 74 33.24 29.26 4.58
CA LYS A 74 34.46 28.72 5.18
C LYS A 74 35.40 28.18 4.10
N ASN A 75 36.70 28.26 4.33
CA ASN A 75 37.69 27.70 3.42
C ASN A 75 37.57 26.17 3.37
N PRO A 76 37.33 25.54 2.19
CA PRO A 76 37.08 24.10 2.08
C PRO A 76 38.30 23.27 2.43
N TYR A 77 39.51 23.81 2.23
CA TYR A 77 40.76 23.19 2.67
C TYR A 77 40.88 23.12 4.20
N GLU A 78 40.41 24.15 4.91
CA GLU A 78 40.40 24.18 6.38
C GLU A 78 39.33 23.24 6.96
N VAL A 79 38.15 23.18 6.32
CA VAL A 79 37.05 22.29 6.74
C VAL A 79 37.44 20.81 6.62
N LEU A 80 38.13 20.43 5.54
CA LEU A 80 38.65 19.07 5.38
C LEU A 80 39.98 18.83 6.10
N GLY A 81 40.66 19.89 6.59
CA GLY A 81 41.96 19.79 7.24
C GLY A 81 43.10 19.36 6.30
N VAL A 82 43.02 19.71 5.02
CA VAL A 82 44.00 19.36 3.98
C VAL A 82 44.76 20.59 3.50
N LYS A 83 46.02 20.41 3.08
CA LYS A 83 46.81 21.50 2.47
C LYS A 83 46.26 21.85 1.08
N LYS A 84 46.49 23.09 0.64
CA LYS A 84 46.05 23.58 -0.69
C LYS A 84 46.61 22.74 -1.85
N ASP A 85 47.81 22.17 -1.68
CA ASP A 85 48.48 21.33 -2.68
C ASP A 85 48.11 19.83 -2.59
N ALA A 86 47.11 19.46 -1.78
CA ALA A 86 46.74 18.06 -1.57
C ALA A 86 46.27 17.39 -2.88
N SER A 87 46.70 16.15 -3.07
CA SER A 87 46.29 15.34 -4.23
C SER A 87 44.81 14.93 -4.10
N PRO A 88 44.08 14.69 -5.22
CA PRO A 88 42.68 14.27 -5.17
C PRO A 88 42.48 12.95 -4.40
N ALA A 89 43.49 12.07 -4.41
CA ALA A 89 43.48 10.83 -3.65
C ALA A 89 43.54 11.06 -2.12
N GLU A 90 44.30 12.06 -1.67
CA GLU A 90 44.38 12.44 -0.25
C GLU A 90 43.10 13.12 0.22
N ILE A 91 42.54 14.02 -0.58
CA ILE A 91 41.25 14.69 -0.28
C ILE A 91 40.14 13.65 -0.11
N LYS A 92 40.08 12.66 -1.02
CA LYS A 92 39.14 11.54 -0.93
C LYS A 92 39.33 10.71 0.34
N LYS A 93 40.58 10.36 0.68
CA LYS A 93 40.89 9.59 1.91
C LYS A 93 40.46 10.32 3.17
N VAL A 94 40.75 11.62 3.26
CA VAL A 94 40.40 12.44 4.42
C VAL A 94 38.88 12.62 4.53
N TYR A 95 38.19 12.86 3.41
CA TYR A 95 36.73 12.89 3.36
C TYR A 95 36.09 11.62 3.91
N PHE A 96 36.50 10.43 3.44
CA PHE A 96 35.93 9.16 3.96
C PHE A 96 36.22 8.96 5.45
N SER A 97 37.38 9.42 5.93
CA SER A 97 37.73 9.34 7.35
C SER A 97 36.88 10.26 8.22
N LEU A 98 36.50 11.44 7.72
CA LEU A 98 35.67 12.42 8.43
C LEU A 98 34.19 12.08 8.32
N ALA A 99 33.72 11.64 7.15
CA ALA A 99 32.35 11.19 6.92
C ALA A 99 31.98 10.02 7.84
N ARG A 100 32.90 9.07 8.06
CA ARG A 100 32.67 7.97 9.01
C ARG A 100 32.63 8.41 10.48
N LYS A 101 33.31 9.51 10.83
CA LYS A 101 33.35 10.06 12.21
C LYS A 101 32.14 10.94 12.53
N TYR A 102 31.59 11.62 11.53
CA TYR A 102 30.47 12.55 11.67
C TYR A 102 29.17 12.03 11.03
N HIS A 103 29.08 10.73 10.72
CA HIS A 103 27.86 10.16 10.17
C HIS A 103 26.74 10.20 11.23
N PRO A 104 25.54 10.72 10.89
CA PRO A 104 24.46 10.96 11.85
C PRO A 104 23.99 9.70 12.57
N ASP A 105 24.10 8.53 11.93
CA ASP A 105 23.72 7.25 12.57
C ASP A 105 24.78 6.71 13.53
N THR A 106 26.05 7.11 13.39
CA THR A 106 27.16 6.57 14.21
C THR A 106 27.59 7.50 15.32
N ASN A 107 27.24 8.79 15.24
CA ASN A 107 27.58 9.80 16.23
C ASN A 107 26.31 10.54 16.69
N PRO A 108 25.89 10.42 17.96
CA PRO A 108 24.67 11.04 18.49
C PRO A 108 24.80 12.54 18.80
N ASP A 109 25.91 13.19 18.47
CA ASP A 109 26.11 14.63 18.72
C ASP A 109 25.26 15.51 17.79
N LYS A 110 24.57 16.52 18.35
CA LYS A 110 23.76 17.49 17.58
C LYS A 110 24.58 18.32 16.59
N ASN A 111 25.86 18.55 16.88
CA ASN A 111 26.78 19.30 16.02
C ASN A 111 27.44 18.42 14.93
N ALA A 112 27.23 17.10 14.94
CA ALA A 112 27.78 16.20 13.92
C ALA A 112 27.10 16.41 12.56
N GLN A 113 25.80 16.68 12.56
CA GLN A 113 25.04 16.94 11.34
C GLN A 113 25.51 18.22 10.63
N GLU A 114 25.71 19.31 11.36
CA GLU A 114 26.21 20.58 10.80
C GLU A 114 27.61 20.41 10.21
N LYS A 115 28.52 19.75 10.95
CA LYS A 115 29.87 19.45 10.45
C LYS A 115 29.86 18.53 9.24
N PHE A 116 28.94 17.57 9.19
CA PHE A 116 28.81 16.66 8.05
C PHE A 116 28.40 17.41 6.78
N VAL A 117 27.45 18.34 6.89
CA VAL A 117 27.05 19.21 5.76
C VAL A 117 28.24 20.05 5.29
N GLU A 118 28.98 20.67 6.21
CA GLU A 118 30.18 21.45 5.88
C GLU A 118 31.26 20.60 5.18
N ILE A 119 31.50 19.38 5.65
CA ILE A 119 32.47 18.43 5.05
C ILE A 119 32.03 18.03 3.63
N GLN A 120 30.73 17.85 3.41
CA GLN A 120 30.17 17.47 2.12
C GLN A 120 30.29 18.61 1.10
N GLU A 121 29.93 19.83 1.49
CA GLU A 121 30.10 21.03 0.64
C GLU A 121 31.57 21.26 0.27
N ALA A 122 32.48 21.13 1.23
CA ALA A 122 33.91 21.28 0.98
C ALA A 122 34.46 20.21 0.02
N TYR A 123 33.99 18.97 0.13
CA TYR A 123 34.38 17.89 -0.77
C TYR A 123 33.83 18.09 -2.19
N ASP A 124 32.60 18.56 -2.35
CA ASP A 124 32.00 18.79 -3.67
C ASP A 124 32.73 19.88 -4.48
N ILE A 125 33.34 20.86 -3.81
CA ILE A 125 34.18 21.88 -4.44
C ILE A 125 35.55 21.31 -4.83
N LEU A 126 36.16 20.52 -3.93
CA LEU A 126 37.53 20.04 -4.08
C LEU A 126 37.66 18.76 -4.92
N LYS A 127 36.57 18.02 -5.10
CA LYS A 127 36.51 16.79 -5.91
C LYS A 127 36.62 17.08 -7.41
N ASP A 128 35.94 18.11 -7.90
CA ASP A 128 35.94 18.47 -9.31
C ASP A 128 37.08 19.45 -9.62
N GLU A 129 38.01 19.06 -10.48
CA GLU A 129 39.19 19.87 -10.81
C GLU A 129 38.83 21.27 -11.33
N LYS A 130 37.75 21.40 -12.09
CA LYS A 130 37.23 22.69 -12.58
C LYS A 130 36.70 23.59 -11.46
N LYS A 131 36.00 23.03 -10.47
CA LYS A 131 35.47 23.78 -9.32
C LYS A 131 36.58 24.15 -8.34
N ARG A 132 37.56 23.26 -8.15
CA ARG A 132 38.77 23.53 -7.39
C ARG A 132 39.57 24.67 -8.00
N ALA A 133 39.81 24.65 -9.31
CA ALA A 133 40.51 25.72 -10.01
C ALA A 133 39.76 27.06 -9.93
N ALA A 134 38.43 27.05 -10.08
CA ALA A 134 37.61 28.26 -9.92
C ALA A 134 37.67 28.81 -8.49
N TYR A 135 37.62 27.93 -7.47
CA TYR A 135 37.76 28.33 -6.08
C TYR A 135 39.17 28.85 -5.76
N ASP A 136 40.21 28.23 -6.31
CA ASP A 136 41.59 28.65 -6.10
C ASP A 136 41.91 30.01 -6.76
N GLN A 137 41.20 30.36 -7.84
CA GLN A 137 41.34 31.63 -8.57
C GLN A 137 40.45 32.76 -8.01
N TYR A 138 39.21 32.45 -7.61
CA TYR A 138 38.20 33.47 -7.28
C TYR A 138 37.69 33.39 -5.83
N GLY A 139 38.13 32.40 -5.06
CA GLY A 139 37.75 32.21 -3.66
C GLY A 139 36.25 31.98 -3.45
N ALA A 140 35.74 32.49 -2.33
CA ALA A 140 34.32 32.46 -1.95
C ALA A 140 33.33 32.97 -3.02
N ALA A 141 33.79 33.84 -3.94
CA ALA A 141 32.94 34.41 -4.98
C ALA A 141 32.53 33.39 -6.06
N SER A 142 33.26 32.28 -6.21
CA SER A 142 32.95 31.23 -7.19
C SER A 142 31.72 30.38 -6.80
N GLN A 143 31.21 30.53 -5.58
CA GLN A 143 30.08 29.77 -5.05
C GLN A 143 28.74 30.52 -5.19
N GLN A 144 28.74 31.73 -5.76
CA GLN A 144 27.52 32.51 -5.99
C GLN A 144 26.72 31.96 -7.19
N PRO A 145 25.38 31.80 -7.07
CA PRO A 145 24.55 31.33 -8.17
C PRO A 145 24.58 32.34 -9.33
N GLY A 146 24.99 31.89 -10.52
CA GLY A 146 25.21 32.75 -11.69
C GLY A 146 26.68 33.07 -12.01
N PHE A 147 27.63 32.50 -11.27
CA PHE A 147 29.06 32.59 -11.58
C PHE A 147 29.39 31.75 -12.82
N ASP A 148 29.73 32.43 -13.92
CA ASP A 148 30.24 31.81 -15.15
C ASP A 148 31.73 32.20 -15.32
N PRO A 149 32.68 31.26 -15.16
CA PRO A 149 34.11 31.55 -15.32
C PRO A 149 34.48 31.98 -16.75
N ASP A 150 33.65 31.68 -17.76
CA ASP A 150 33.87 32.09 -19.14
C ASP A 150 33.30 33.49 -19.46
N ALA A 151 32.51 34.09 -18.55
CA ALA A 151 31.95 35.43 -18.75
C ALA A 151 32.99 36.54 -18.54
N PHE A 152 34.01 36.32 -17.71
CA PHE A 152 35.07 37.32 -17.46
C PHE A 152 36.17 37.30 -18.54
N ALA A 153 36.44 36.14 -19.14
CA ALA A 153 37.42 36.00 -20.22
C ALA A 153 36.98 36.63 -21.56
N ARG A 154 35.69 36.97 -21.72
CA ARG A 154 35.14 37.58 -22.93
C ARG A 154 35.09 39.11 -22.93
N GLY A 155 35.75 39.77 -21.96
CA GLY A 155 36.17 41.17 -22.10
C GLY A 155 35.07 42.20 -22.34
N ASN A 156 33.88 42.04 -21.74
CA ASN A 156 32.79 43.00 -21.92
C ASN A 156 32.35 43.65 -20.59
N PRO A 157 32.96 44.80 -20.20
CA PRO A 157 32.75 45.44 -18.90
C PRO A 157 31.44 46.25 -18.76
N PHE A 158 30.42 45.98 -19.60
CA PHE A 158 29.15 46.73 -19.61
C PHE A 158 27.89 45.86 -19.75
N SER A 159 27.93 44.60 -19.32
CA SER A 159 26.72 43.76 -19.22
C SER A 159 26.22 43.60 -17.77
N SER A 160 26.30 44.68 -16.98
CA SER A 160 25.52 44.83 -15.74
C SER A 160 24.29 45.69 -16.04
N GLY A 161 23.13 45.08 -16.19
CA GLY A 161 21.92 45.82 -16.53
C GLY A 161 20.63 45.02 -16.41
N GLY A 162 20.32 44.58 -15.18
CA GLY A 162 18.93 44.40 -14.76
C GLY A 162 18.42 42.96 -14.70
N PHE A 163 18.39 42.40 -13.49
CA PHE A 163 17.15 41.79 -13.01
C PHE A 163 17.04 41.87 -11.48
N SER A 164 16.38 42.95 -11.05
CA SER A 164 15.71 43.06 -9.75
C SER A 164 14.53 42.09 -9.73
N GLY A 165 14.74 40.81 -9.40
CA GLY A 165 13.64 39.84 -9.41
C GLY A 165 13.80 38.55 -8.61
N PHE A 166 14.85 38.36 -7.81
CA PHE A 166 14.96 37.16 -6.95
C PHE A 166 14.51 37.40 -5.50
N GLN A 167 14.36 38.66 -5.06
CA GLN A 167 13.87 38.96 -3.71
C GLN A 167 12.37 38.67 -3.53
N ASP A 168 11.64 38.41 -4.62
CA ASP A 168 10.22 38.07 -4.61
C ASP A 168 9.94 36.56 -4.74
N PHE A 169 10.96 35.74 -5.07
CA PHE A 169 10.80 34.28 -5.13
C PHE A 169 10.95 33.62 -3.75
N THR A 170 11.77 34.20 -2.86
CA THR A 170 11.90 33.77 -1.46
C THR A 170 10.78 34.30 -0.56
N GLY A 171 10.05 35.34 -0.98
CA GLY A 171 8.85 35.83 -0.27
C GLY A 171 7.59 34.99 -0.52
N ALA A 172 7.51 34.33 -1.68
CA ALA A 172 6.34 33.54 -2.09
C ALA A 172 6.44 32.03 -1.77
N PHE A 173 7.57 31.56 -1.25
CA PHE A 173 7.79 30.15 -0.85
C PHE A 173 8.21 30.01 0.63
N GLY A 174 7.89 31.04 1.44
CA GLY A 174 8.24 31.16 2.85
C GLY A 174 7.06 31.02 3.81
N ALA A 175 6.00 30.30 3.44
CA ALA A 175 4.91 29.97 4.37
C ALA A 175 4.27 28.62 4.05
N GLY A 176 4.70 27.58 4.75
CA GLY A 176 3.92 26.37 4.97
C GLY A 176 4.30 25.16 4.11
N MET A 177 4.51 24.05 4.82
CA MET A 177 4.62 22.66 4.36
C MET A 177 6.03 22.18 3.98
N GLY A 178 6.63 21.42 4.91
CA GLY A 178 7.91 20.76 4.73
C GLY A 178 7.85 19.51 3.85
N GLY A 179 9.04 19.08 3.44
CA GLY A 179 9.41 17.67 3.27
C GLY A 179 8.85 16.92 2.05
N ARG A 180 9.63 16.95 0.96
CA ARG A 180 9.79 15.96 -0.15
C ARG A 180 9.55 16.59 -1.53
N GLY A 181 10.60 16.60 -2.37
CA GLY A 181 10.48 16.89 -3.81
C GLY A 181 11.47 17.90 -4.44
N GLN A 182 12.54 18.31 -3.75
CA GLN A 182 13.45 19.35 -4.31
C GLN A 182 14.31 18.87 -5.51
N ALA A 183 14.48 17.56 -5.72
CA ALA A 183 15.27 17.03 -6.83
C ALA A 183 14.52 17.10 -8.18
N ASP A 184 13.24 16.71 -8.21
CA ASP A 184 12.47 16.64 -9.46
C ASP A 184 12.12 18.02 -10.05
N LEU A 185 11.94 19.03 -9.19
CA LEU A 185 11.67 20.39 -9.64
C LEU A 185 12.93 21.10 -10.14
N PHE A 186 14.09 20.77 -9.57
CA PHE A 186 15.38 21.30 -10.01
C PHE A 186 15.77 20.70 -11.37
N GLU A 187 15.55 19.41 -11.59
CA GLU A 187 15.84 18.74 -12.88
C GLU A 187 14.92 19.22 -14.02
N GLN A 188 13.64 19.48 -13.72
CA GLN A 188 12.67 19.99 -14.70
C GLN A 188 12.92 21.47 -15.07
N LEU A 189 13.52 22.27 -14.17
CA LEU A 189 13.86 23.67 -14.42
C LEU A 189 15.25 23.85 -15.06
N PHE A 190 16.23 23.02 -14.70
CA PHE A 190 17.59 23.07 -15.28
C PHE A 190 17.66 22.43 -16.68
N GLY A 191 16.80 21.44 -16.97
CA GLY A 191 16.64 20.87 -18.31
C GLY A 191 16.06 21.86 -19.33
N ALA A 192 15.27 22.83 -18.88
CA ALA A 192 14.68 23.86 -19.73
C ALA A 192 15.64 25.01 -20.08
N PHE A 193 16.77 25.16 -19.39
CA PHE A 193 17.66 26.30 -19.52
C PHE A 193 19.00 26.00 -20.22
N SER A 194 19.40 24.73 -20.34
CA SER A 194 20.70 24.33 -20.92
C SER A 194 20.72 24.16 -22.46
N GLY A 195 19.63 24.45 -23.17
CA GLY A 195 19.52 24.24 -24.62
C GLY A 195 19.24 25.50 -25.41
N GLY A 196 20.28 26.24 -25.77
CA GLY A 196 20.17 27.40 -26.67
C GLY A 196 19.83 27.00 -28.11
N ARG A 197 18.89 27.77 -28.70
CA ARG A 197 18.69 28.02 -30.15
C ARG A 197 17.89 26.98 -30.94
N GLY A 198 16.63 27.33 -31.27
CA GLY A 198 15.93 26.77 -32.43
C GLY A 198 14.44 26.51 -32.23
N ARG A 199 13.60 27.44 -32.68
CA ARG A 199 12.16 27.20 -32.89
C ARG A 199 11.97 26.04 -33.87
N THR A 200 11.37 24.95 -33.40
CA THR A 200 10.41 24.14 -34.18
C THR A 200 9.27 23.77 -33.24
N ARG A 201 8.22 24.60 -33.24
CA ARG A 201 6.89 24.20 -32.76
C ARG A 201 6.37 23.13 -33.71
N GLY A 202 6.64 21.86 -33.42
CA GLY A 202 6.24 20.74 -34.29
C GLY A 202 6.43 19.33 -33.72
N ALA A 203 6.82 19.18 -32.46
CA ALA A 203 6.87 17.89 -31.76
C ALA A 203 6.65 18.12 -30.26
N GLY A 204 5.48 18.64 -29.89
CA GLY A 204 5.09 18.78 -28.50
C GLY A 204 4.75 17.40 -27.93
N PHE A 205 5.35 17.06 -26.79
CA PHE A 205 4.90 15.97 -25.91
C PHE A 205 4.71 14.60 -26.58
N ALA A 206 5.76 14.08 -27.23
CA ALA A 206 5.95 12.63 -27.12
C ALA A 206 6.41 12.32 -25.68
N ALA A 207 5.54 12.61 -24.70
CA ALA A 207 5.62 11.88 -23.45
C ALA A 207 5.59 10.41 -23.85
N ASP A 208 6.48 9.59 -23.32
CA ASP A 208 6.41 8.14 -23.50
C ASP A 208 5.00 7.70 -23.10
N MET A 209 4.11 7.56 -24.08
CA MET A 209 2.73 7.22 -23.83
C MET A 209 2.74 5.74 -23.49
N HIS A 210 2.54 5.43 -22.23
CA HIS A 210 2.40 4.06 -21.78
C HIS A 210 0.97 3.59 -22.04
N GLY A 211 0.85 2.32 -22.42
CA GLY A 211 -0.44 1.64 -22.44
C GLY A 211 -1.04 1.49 -21.05
N SER A 212 -2.35 1.30 -20.97
CA SER A 212 -3.02 1.00 -19.71
C SER A 212 -2.67 -0.40 -19.22
N ASP A 213 -2.50 -0.53 -17.91
CA ASP A 213 -2.33 -1.83 -17.28
C ASP A 213 -3.65 -2.61 -17.30
N LEU A 214 -3.55 -3.93 -17.48
CA LEU A 214 -4.67 -4.85 -17.38
C LEU A 214 -4.64 -5.54 -16.02
N GLU A 215 -5.81 -5.70 -15.41
CA GLU A 215 -5.96 -6.50 -14.20
C GLU A 215 -6.64 -7.83 -14.53
N ALA A 216 -6.06 -8.93 -14.06
CA ALA A 216 -6.64 -10.25 -14.15
C ALA A 216 -6.58 -10.95 -12.79
N SER A 217 -7.53 -11.82 -12.50
CA SER A 217 -7.48 -12.67 -11.31
C SER A 217 -7.27 -14.13 -11.68
N ILE A 218 -6.48 -14.84 -10.86
CA ILE A 218 -6.26 -16.26 -11.04
C ILE A 218 -6.55 -17.04 -9.76
N GLY A 219 -7.38 -18.07 -9.89
CA GLY A 219 -7.65 -19.02 -8.81
C GLY A 219 -6.56 -20.08 -8.72
N VAL A 220 -5.98 -20.24 -7.53
CA VAL A 220 -4.94 -21.23 -7.24
C VAL A 220 -5.35 -22.04 -6.03
N THR A 221 -5.12 -23.36 -6.07
CA THR A 221 -5.39 -24.20 -4.90
C THR A 221 -4.33 -23.96 -3.83
N PHE A 222 -4.66 -24.24 -2.57
CA PHE A 222 -3.71 -24.09 -1.46
C PHE A 222 -2.37 -24.80 -1.68
N MET A 223 -2.41 -26.03 -2.22
CA MET A 223 -1.22 -26.84 -2.48
C MET A 223 -0.37 -26.25 -3.61
N GLU A 224 -1.01 -25.78 -4.68
CA GLU A 224 -0.32 -25.08 -5.78
C GLU A 224 0.32 -23.77 -5.31
N ALA A 225 -0.36 -23.00 -4.46
CA ALA A 225 0.17 -21.77 -3.90
C ALA A 225 1.42 -22.01 -3.04
N CYS A 226 1.45 -23.11 -2.29
CA CYS A 226 2.60 -23.46 -1.46
C CYS A 226 3.79 -23.99 -2.29
N LYS A 227 3.55 -24.77 -3.35
CA LYS A 227 4.61 -25.37 -4.18
C LYS A 227 5.10 -24.49 -5.32
N GLY A 228 4.31 -23.50 -5.72
CA GLY A 228 4.51 -22.75 -6.95
C GLY A 228 3.99 -23.54 -8.16
N THR A 229 3.47 -22.82 -9.15
CA THR A 229 2.94 -23.42 -10.38
C THR A 229 2.97 -22.41 -11.52
N SER A 230 3.02 -22.89 -12.76
CA SER A 230 2.80 -22.04 -13.93
C SER A 230 1.39 -22.23 -14.44
N LYS A 231 0.62 -21.14 -14.55
CA LYS A 231 -0.73 -21.18 -15.12
C LYS A 231 -0.84 -20.24 -16.31
N THR A 232 -1.65 -20.63 -17.28
CA THR A 232 -1.92 -19.82 -18.48
C THR A 232 -3.20 -19.03 -18.28
N ILE A 233 -3.13 -17.72 -18.45
CA ILE A 233 -4.27 -16.81 -18.36
C ILE A 233 -4.59 -16.33 -19.77
N ASN A 234 -5.87 -16.35 -20.11
CA ASN A 234 -6.36 -15.82 -21.38
C ASN A 234 -6.74 -14.36 -21.16
N VAL A 235 -5.95 -13.45 -21.70
CA VAL A 235 -6.18 -12.01 -21.66
C VAL A 235 -6.57 -11.51 -23.04
N THR A 236 -7.28 -10.38 -23.07
CA THR A 236 -7.72 -9.78 -24.35
C THR A 236 -7.22 -8.34 -24.46
N PRO A 237 -5.90 -8.11 -24.54
CA PRO A 237 -5.34 -6.77 -24.66
C PRO A 237 -5.76 -6.09 -25.97
N VAL A 238 -5.84 -4.76 -25.90
CA VAL A 238 -5.95 -3.89 -27.06
C VAL A 238 -4.56 -3.70 -27.65
N GLU A 239 -4.35 -4.12 -28.89
CA GLU A 239 -3.06 -3.98 -29.57
C GLU A 239 -3.18 -3.11 -30.81
N ASN A 240 -2.04 -2.55 -31.22
CA ASN A 240 -1.96 -1.88 -32.51
C ASN A 240 -2.32 -2.87 -33.61
N CYS A 241 -3.22 -2.44 -34.49
CA CYS A 241 -3.69 -3.28 -35.58
C CYS A 241 -2.53 -3.68 -36.47
N SER A 242 -2.29 -4.99 -36.65
CA SER A 242 -1.13 -5.52 -37.39
C SER A 242 -1.05 -5.03 -38.83
N THR A 243 -2.19 -4.79 -39.49
CA THR A 243 -2.27 -4.35 -40.89
C THR A 243 -1.92 -2.87 -41.10
N CYS A 244 -2.18 -2.01 -40.11
CA CYS A 244 -1.97 -0.56 -40.22
C CYS A 244 -1.02 0.01 -39.17
N SER A 245 -0.51 -0.81 -38.26
CA SER A 245 0.42 -0.44 -37.19
C SER A 245 -0.01 0.81 -36.39
N GLY A 246 -1.30 0.90 -36.04
CA GLY A 246 -1.84 2.05 -35.29
C GLY A 246 -2.22 3.27 -36.13
N THR A 247 -1.98 3.27 -37.45
CA THR A 247 -2.28 4.44 -38.29
C THR A 247 -3.77 4.57 -38.66
N GLY A 248 -4.54 3.48 -38.58
CA GLY A 248 -5.95 3.42 -38.99
C GLY A 248 -6.16 3.50 -40.51
N LEU A 249 -5.09 3.47 -41.30
CA LEU A 249 -5.11 3.63 -42.75
C LEU A 249 -4.75 2.32 -43.44
N LYS A 250 -5.23 2.12 -44.67
CA LYS A 250 -4.72 1.06 -45.54
C LYS A 250 -3.23 1.28 -45.83
N ALA A 251 -2.50 0.19 -46.06
CA ALA A 251 -1.08 0.25 -46.39
C ALA A 251 -0.84 1.23 -47.56
N GLY A 252 0.04 2.22 -47.33
CA GLY A 252 0.40 3.23 -48.33
C GLY A 252 -0.52 4.46 -48.41
N ALA A 253 -1.67 4.48 -47.73
CA ALA A 253 -2.53 5.66 -47.68
C ALA A 253 -2.01 6.70 -46.68
N LYS A 254 -1.99 7.98 -47.08
CA LYS A 254 -1.56 9.12 -46.25
C LYS A 254 -2.77 9.91 -45.77
N ARG A 255 -2.70 10.49 -44.57
CA ARG A 255 -3.72 11.43 -44.11
C ARG A 255 -3.64 12.71 -44.94
N SER A 256 -4.78 13.20 -45.42
CA SER A 256 -4.86 14.51 -46.05
C SER A 256 -4.99 15.59 -44.99
N THR A 257 -4.42 16.77 -45.21
CA THR A 257 -4.64 17.92 -44.33
C THR A 257 -6.11 18.34 -44.36
N CYS A 258 -6.68 18.62 -43.19
CA CYS A 258 -8.07 19.05 -43.13
C CYS A 258 -8.22 20.41 -43.81
N THR A 259 -9.00 20.48 -44.90
CA THR A 259 -9.24 21.72 -45.65
C THR A 259 -10.02 22.76 -44.84
N SER A 260 -10.87 22.30 -43.91
CA SER A 260 -11.67 23.17 -43.06
C SER A 260 -10.86 24.02 -42.06
N CYS A 261 -9.76 23.49 -41.52
CA CYS A 261 -8.91 24.18 -40.53
C CYS A 261 -7.45 24.35 -40.99
N GLY A 262 -7.13 23.99 -42.23
CA GLY A 262 -5.77 24.10 -42.79
C GLY A 262 -4.72 23.29 -42.01
N GLY A 263 -5.10 22.20 -41.36
CA GLY A 263 -4.17 21.42 -40.52
C GLY A 263 -4.17 21.80 -39.04
N GLN A 264 -4.79 22.91 -38.64
CA GLN A 264 -4.66 23.43 -37.27
C GLN A 264 -5.51 22.71 -36.22
N GLY A 265 -6.48 21.89 -36.61
CA GLY A 265 -7.36 21.17 -35.68
C GLY A 265 -8.43 22.03 -35.00
N THR A 266 -8.25 23.35 -34.92
CA THR A 266 -9.21 24.33 -34.39
C THR A 266 -9.65 25.33 -35.46
N ARG A 267 -10.83 25.91 -35.30
CA ARG A 267 -11.34 27.04 -36.07
C ARG A 267 -11.53 28.23 -35.14
N THR A 268 -10.96 29.37 -35.50
CA THR A 268 -11.11 30.62 -34.74
C THR A 268 -12.31 31.38 -35.27
N PHE A 269 -13.27 31.66 -34.41
CA PHE A 269 -14.43 32.51 -34.68
C PHE A 269 -14.18 33.87 -34.05
N VAL A 270 -14.21 34.93 -34.86
CA VAL A 270 -14.13 36.31 -34.37
C VAL A 270 -15.56 36.78 -34.16
N ILE A 271 -15.94 37.04 -32.91
CA ILE A 271 -17.25 37.59 -32.57
C ILE A 271 -17.15 39.12 -32.66
N ASP A 272 -18.16 39.76 -33.25
CA ASP A 272 -18.24 41.23 -33.34
C ASP A 272 -18.08 41.86 -31.95
N GLY A 273 -17.01 42.63 -31.78
CA GLY A 273 -16.49 43.08 -30.48
C GLY A 273 -15.01 42.77 -30.23
N GLY A 274 -14.33 42.10 -31.17
CA GLY A 274 -12.87 41.91 -31.13
C GLY A 274 -12.40 40.71 -30.29
N PHE A 275 -13.30 39.86 -29.83
CA PHE A 275 -12.96 38.63 -29.10
C PHE A 275 -12.87 37.44 -30.06
N GLN A 276 -11.74 36.73 -30.03
CA GLN A 276 -11.51 35.53 -30.83
C GLN A 276 -11.71 34.28 -29.97
N MET A 277 -12.65 33.42 -30.35
CA MET A 277 -12.90 32.14 -29.70
C MET A 277 -12.45 30.99 -30.61
N ALA A 278 -11.50 30.18 -30.14
CA ALA A 278 -11.10 28.97 -30.83
C ALA A 278 -12.00 27.79 -30.42
N SER A 279 -12.61 27.13 -31.39
CA SER A 279 -13.34 25.87 -31.16
C SER A 279 -12.76 24.73 -31.99
N THR A 280 -12.96 23.48 -31.55
CA THR A 280 -12.46 22.30 -32.26
C THR A 280 -13.11 22.20 -33.64
N CYS A 281 -12.31 21.99 -34.69
CA CYS A 281 -12.82 21.86 -36.05
C CYS A 281 -13.77 20.65 -36.16
N GLN A 282 -15.03 20.88 -36.52
CA GLN A 282 -16.05 19.82 -36.63
C GLN A 282 -15.76 18.78 -37.72
N THR A 283 -14.90 19.09 -38.70
CA THR A 283 -14.58 18.19 -39.81
C THR A 283 -13.46 17.19 -39.46
N CYS A 284 -12.51 17.56 -38.59
CA CYS A 284 -11.41 16.68 -38.18
C CYS A 284 -11.41 16.38 -36.68
N HIS A 285 -12.39 16.89 -35.93
CA HIS A 285 -12.51 16.74 -34.48
C HIS A 285 -11.21 17.04 -33.72
N GLY A 286 -10.48 18.08 -34.13
CA GLY A 286 -9.21 18.45 -33.49
C GLY A 286 -7.96 17.78 -34.05
N THR A 287 -8.07 16.74 -34.89
CA THR A 287 -6.89 15.98 -35.38
C THR A 287 -6.09 16.70 -36.47
N GLY A 288 -6.62 17.78 -37.05
CA GLY A 288 -5.95 18.56 -38.12
C GLY A 288 -5.82 17.83 -39.46
N SER A 289 -6.14 16.54 -39.51
CA SER A 289 -6.02 15.72 -40.70
C SER A 289 -7.29 14.91 -40.92
N THR A 290 -7.62 14.65 -42.18
CA THR A 290 -8.78 13.88 -42.58
C THR A 290 -8.33 12.60 -43.26
N VAL A 291 -9.06 11.52 -43.01
CA VAL A 291 -8.84 10.24 -43.70
C VAL A 291 -9.68 10.24 -44.98
N PRO A 292 -9.09 10.05 -46.18
CA PRO A 292 -9.84 9.94 -47.42
C PRO A 292 -10.89 8.83 -47.36
N ARG A 293 -12.08 9.05 -47.96
CA ARG A 293 -13.16 8.05 -48.00
C ARG A 293 -12.65 6.77 -48.68
N GLY A 294 -12.80 5.61 -48.01
CA GLY A 294 -12.34 4.30 -48.50
C GLY A 294 -10.88 3.92 -48.17
N SER A 295 -10.10 4.85 -47.58
CA SER A 295 -8.71 4.59 -47.17
C SER A 295 -8.57 4.10 -45.72
N GLN A 296 -9.69 3.94 -45.01
CA GLN A 296 -9.75 3.37 -43.67
C GLN A 296 -9.30 1.90 -43.71
N CYS A 297 -8.56 1.49 -42.69
CA CYS A 297 -8.17 0.10 -42.54
C CYS A 297 -9.41 -0.79 -42.25
N GLY A 298 -9.57 -1.87 -43.01
CA GLY A 298 -10.73 -2.76 -42.90
C GLY A 298 -10.74 -3.61 -41.62
N SER A 299 -9.58 -4.05 -41.13
CA SER A 299 -9.50 -4.92 -39.94
C SER A 299 -9.74 -4.19 -38.62
N CYS A 300 -9.53 -2.87 -38.57
CA CYS A 300 -9.81 -2.05 -37.39
C CYS A 300 -10.91 -0.99 -37.63
N GLY A 301 -11.56 -0.99 -38.79
CA GLY A 301 -12.56 0.03 -39.15
C GLY A 301 -12.04 1.48 -39.09
N GLY A 302 -10.74 1.69 -39.30
CA GLY A 302 -10.11 3.01 -39.16
C GLY A 302 -9.67 3.43 -37.74
N VAL A 303 -9.92 2.62 -36.71
CA VAL A 303 -9.56 2.91 -35.30
C VAL A 303 -8.05 2.79 -35.04
N GLY A 304 -7.35 1.92 -35.77
CA GLY A 304 -5.92 1.68 -35.60
C GLY A 304 -5.55 0.65 -34.54
N GLN A 305 -6.50 0.24 -33.70
CA GLN A 305 -6.31 -0.76 -32.64
C GLN A 305 -7.33 -1.89 -32.75
N VAL A 306 -6.97 -3.08 -32.28
CA VAL A 306 -7.81 -4.29 -32.28
C VAL A 306 -7.63 -5.06 -30.98
N ARG A 307 -8.69 -5.68 -30.48
CA ARG A 307 -8.63 -6.58 -29.32
C ARG A 307 -8.16 -7.96 -29.77
N VAL A 308 -7.05 -8.45 -29.24
CA VAL A 308 -6.48 -9.75 -29.58
C VAL A 308 -6.53 -10.65 -28.36
N ARG A 309 -7.02 -11.87 -28.50
CA ARG A 309 -6.93 -12.87 -27.43
C ARG A 309 -5.52 -13.44 -27.39
N LYS A 310 -4.87 -13.33 -26.23
CA LYS A 310 -3.54 -13.87 -25.98
C LYS A 310 -3.53 -14.76 -24.74
N ASN A 311 -2.75 -15.84 -24.84
CA ASN A 311 -2.53 -16.76 -23.74
C ASN A 311 -1.18 -16.39 -23.12
N VAL A 312 -1.21 -15.83 -21.91
CA VAL A 312 -0.01 -15.40 -21.19
C VAL A 312 0.28 -16.44 -20.11
N LYS A 313 1.47 -17.06 -20.17
CA LYS A 313 1.94 -17.98 -19.13
C LYS A 313 2.48 -17.15 -17.97
N VAL A 314 1.87 -17.29 -16.80
CA VAL A 314 2.25 -16.60 -15.57
C VAL A 314 2.88 -17.61 -14.63
N GLU A 315 4.10 -17.31 -14.20
CA GLU A 315 4.83 -18.12 -13.23
C GLU A 315 4.50 -17.61 -11.83
N ILE A 316 3.88 -18.49 -11.03
CA ILE A 316 3.47 -18.19 -9.67
C ILE A 316 4.53 -18.78 -8.74
N PRO A 317 5.29 -17.93 -8.01
CA PRO A 317 6.34 -18.41 -7.13
C PRO A 317 5.76 -19.25 -5.98
N ALA A 318 6.60 -20.11 -5.40
CA ALA A 318 6.21 -20.87 -4.23
C ALA A 318 6.00 -19.95 -3.03
N GLY A 319 4.93 -20.18 -2.27
CA GLY A 319 4.66 -19.43 -1.04
C GLY A 319 3.79 -18.19 -1.21
N VAL A 320 3.19 -17.98 -2.39
CA VAL A 320 2.28 -16.84 -2.61
C VAL A 320 1.14 -16.82 -1.60
N GLU A 321 0.81 -15.62 -1.15
CA GLU A 321 -0.30 -15.35 -0.24
C GLU A 321 -1.56 -14.95 -1.01
N ASP A 322 -2.71 -15.05 -0.35
CA ASP A 322 -3.97 -14.62 -0.92
C ASP A 322 -3.98 -13.10 -1.15
N GLY A 323 -4.43 -12.68 -2.34
CA GLY A 323 -4.46 -11.28 -2.74
C GLY A 323 -3.13 -10.72 -3.24
N MET A 324 -2.06 -11.52 -3.31
CA MET A 324 -0.78 -11.08 -3.88
C MET A 324 -0.91 -10.78 -5.38
N THR A 325 -0.27 -9.69 -5.84
CA THR A 325 -0.30 -9.29 -7.26
C THR A 325 1.05 -9.57 -7.92
N ILE A 326 1.02 -10.32 -9.03
CA ILE A 326 2.17 -10.62 -9.86
C ILE A 326 2.12 -9.74 -11.11
N ARG A 327 3.19 -8.98 -11.36
CA ARG A 327 3.29 -8.12 -12.54
C ARG A 327 3.96 -8.86 -13.69
N VAL A 328 3.25 -8.99 -14.80
CA VAL A 328 3.79 -9.49 -16.06
C VAL A 328 4.02 -8.31 -17.00
N PRO A 329 5.29 -8.00 -17.33
CA PRO A 329 5.61 -6.79 -18.06
C PRO A 329 5.13 -6.85 -19.52
N ASN A 330 4.70 -5.71 -20.07
CA ASN A 330 4.28 -5.54 -21.48
C ASN A 330 3.11 -6.43 -21.95
N ALA A 331 2.33 -6.97 -21.02
CA ALA A 331 1.16 -7.82 -21.31
C ALA A 331 -0.19 -7.10 -21.13
N GLY A 332 -0.16 -5.78 -20.93
CA GLY A 332 -1.31 -4.88 -20.87
C GLY A 332 -1.74 -4.36 -22.24
N ASP A 333 -2.49 -3.26 -22.25
CA ASP A 333 -2.97 -2.64 -23.47
C ASP A 333 -1.87 -1.82 -24.18
N ALA A 334 -2.03 -1.58 -25.47
CA ALA A 334 -1.24 -0.60 -26.22
C ALA A 334 -1.65 0.83 -25.87
N PRO A 335 -0.75 1.82 -26.00
CA PRO A 335 -1.07 3.22 -25.74
C PRO A 335 -2.21 3.73 -26.63
N VAL A 336 -3.10 4.51 -26.04
CA VAL A 336 -4.31 5.08 -26.69
C VAL A 336 -3.97 5.87 -27.95
N SER A 337 -2.81 6.52 -28.00
CA SER A 337 -2.31 7.22 -29.17
C SER A 337 -0.78 7.29 -29.18
N GLY A 338 -0.20 7.26 -30.38
CA GLY A 338 1.24 7.38 -30.58
C GLY A 338 2.00 6.06 -30.56
N LYS A 339 3.34 6.17 -30.55
CA LYS A 339 4.25 5.03 -30.40
C LYS A 339 4.71 5.03 -28.95
N GLY A 340 4.50 3.91 -28.25
CA GLY A 340 4.86 3.79 -26.85
C GLY A 340 4.80 2.32 -26.40
N ARG A 341 5.29 2.06 -25.19
CA ARG A 341 5.33 0.70 -24.62
C ARG A 341 3.92 0.29 -24.18
N PRO A 342 3.51 -0.97 -24.40
CA PRO A 342 2.28 -1.48 -23.81
C PRO A 342 2.35 -1.43 -22.28
N GLY A 343 1.19 -1.38 -21.64
CA GLY A 343 1.07 -1.50 -20.19
C GLY A 343 1.45 -2.90 -19.70
N ASP A 344 1.36 -3.10 -18.39
CA ASP A 344 1.63 -4.37 -17.74
C ASP A 344 0.33 -5.15 -17.46
N LEU A 345 0.46 -6.46 -17.23
CA LEU A 345 -0.64 -7.28 -16.71
C LEU A 345 -0.41 -7.53 -15.22
N LEU A 346 -1.30 -6.99 -14.40
CA LEU A 346 -1.35 -7.18 -12.96
C LEU A 346 -2.25 -8.38 -12.65
N VAL A 347 -1.64 -9.49 -12.27
CA VAL A 347 -2.33 -10.74 -11.97
C VAL A 347 -2.51 -10.88 -10.47
N ARG A 348 -3.74 -10.71 -9.98
CA ARG A 348 -4.09 -10.95 -8.59
C ARG A 348 -4.33 -12.43 -8.33
N VAL A 349 -3.56 -13.02 -7.43
CA VAL A 349 -3.68 -14.42 -7.04
C VAL A 349 -4.72 -14.55 -5.95
N ASN A 350 -5.73 -15.39 -6.19
CA ASN A 350 -6.72 -15.76 -5.20
C ASN A 350 -6.46 -17.22 -4.80
N VAL A 351 -6.07 -17.43 -3.53
CA VAL A 351 -5.74 -18.77 -3.01
C VAL A 351 -6.97 -19.37 -2.35
N ALA A 352 -7.42 -20.51 -2.88
CA ALA A 352 -8.52 -21.25 -2.29
C ALA A 352 -8.13 -21.76 -0.89
N SER A 353 -9.04 -21.60 0.08
CA SER A 353 -8.85 -22.13 1.43
C SER A 353 -8.77 -23.66 1.41
N SER A 354 -7.92 -24.20 2.26
CA SER A 354 -7.71 -25.64 2.36
C SER A 354 -8.58 -26.22 3.48
N LYS A 355 -9.05 -27.47 3.31
CA LYS A 355 -9.81 -28.19 4.34
C LYS A 355 -8.94 -28.81 5.43
N GLN A 356 -7.66 -29.04 5.13
CA GLN A 356 -6.74 -29.76 6.00
C GLN A 356 -5.85 -28.81 6.79
N PHE A 357 -5.33 -27.78 6.13
CA PHE A 357 -4.39 -26.82 6.69
C PHE A 357 -5.01 -25.43 6.82
N ARG A 358 -4.70 -24.78 7.93
CA ARG A 358 -4.90 -23.35 8.12
C ARG A 358 -3.55 -22.65 8.08
N ARG A 359 -3.38 -21.71 7.15
CA ARG A 359 -2.14 -20.96 7.00
C ARG A 359 -2.16 -19.68 7.83
N GLN A 360 -1.07 -19.42 8.54
CA GLN A 360 -0.80 -18.18 9.27
C GLN A 360 0.61 -17.71 8.92
N GLY A 361 0.71 -16.81 7.93
CA GLY A 361 1.98 -16.39 7.35
C GLY A 361 2.75 -17.59 6.74
N PRO A 362 4.00 -17.84 7.15
CA PRO A 362 4.77 -19.01 6.70
C PRO A 362 4.39 -20.31 7.44
N ASN A 363 3.72 -20.20 8.60
CA ASN A 363 3.39 -21.34 9.44
C ASN A 363 2.06 -21.97 9.02
N LEU A 364 1.97 -23.28 9.19
CA LEU A 364 0.78 -24.07 8.91
C LEU A 364 0.25 -24.68 10.20
N HIS A 365 -1.07 -24.74 10.34
CA HIS A 365 -1.75 -25.43 11.42
C HIS A 365 -2.56 -26.58 10.84
N TYR A 366 -2.38 -27.76 11.43
CA TYR A 366 -3.09 -28.98 11.08
C TYR A 366 -3.69 -29.60 12.34
N GLU A 367 -4.96 -29.99 12.28
CA GLU A 367 -5.64 -30.67 13.37
C GLU A 367 -5.55 -32.19 13.16
N ALA A 368 -4.67 -32.84 13.92
CA ALA A 368 -4.49 -34.28 13.90
C ALA A 368 -5.48 -34.97 14.83
N ARG A 369 -6.39 -35.74 14.24
CA ARG A 369 -7.38 -36.51 14.98
C ARG A 369 -6.79 -37.85 15.40
N ILE A 370 -6.65 -38.05 16.71
CA ILE A 370 -6.04 -39.26 17.29
C ILE A 370 -7.04 -40.02 18.15
N PRO A 371 -7.07 -41.36 18.12
CA PRO A 371 -7.98 -42.13 18.95
C PRO A 371 -7.51 -42.16 20.42
N LEU A 372 -8.45 -42.33 21.35
CA LEU A 372 -8.20 -42.33 22.80
C LEU A 372 -7.02 -43.22 23.23
N HIS A 373 -6.94 -44.46 22.72
CA HIS A 373 -5.86 -45.38 23.08
C HIS A 373 -4.48 -44.87 22.65
N THR A 374 -4.37 -44.18 21.51
CA THR A 374 -3.09 -43.61 21.04
C THR A 374 -2.69 -42.41 21.87
N ALA A 375 -3.65 -41.60 22.33
CA ALA A 375 -3.39 -40.48 23.23
C ALA A 375 -2.88 -40.97 24.60
N LEU A 376 -3.46 -42.05 25.14
CA LEU A 376 -3.09 -42.61 26.44
C LEU A 376 -1.77 -43.40 26.39
N LEU A 377 -1.66 -44.37 25.48
CA LEU A 377 -0.52 -45.30 25.43
C LEU A 377 0.67 -44.76 24.62
N GLY A 378 0.44 -43.72 23.82
CA GLY A 378 1.37 -43.26 22.80
C GLY A 378 1.33 -44.13 21.55
N GLY A 379 1.88 -43.63 20.46
CA GLY A 379 1.85 -44.33 19.17
C GLY A 379 2.49 -43.55 18.04
N ARG A 380 2.14 -43.92 16.80
CA ARG A 380 2.54 -43.21 15.58
C ARG A 380 1.29 -42.76 14.84
N VAL A 381 1.28 -41.51 14.39
CA VAL A 381 0.17 -40.91 13.64
C VAL A 381 0.71 -40.35 12.35
N ARG A 382 0.03 -40.64 11.24
CA ARG A 382 0.40 -40.16 9.92
C ARG A 382 -0.13 -38.74 9.73
N VAL A 383 0.76 -37.78 9.63
CA VAL A 383 0.44 -36.36 9.45
C VAL A 383 0.73 -35.96 8.00
N PRO A 384 -0.26 -35.43 7.25
CA PRO A 384 -0.02 -34.92 5.90
C PRO A 384 0.79 -33.63 5.98
N THR A 385 1.84 -33.53 5.15
CA THR A 385 2.61 -32.29 4.97
C THR A 385 2.57 -31.86 3.50
N LEU A 386 3.10 -30.67 3.18
CA LEU A 386 3.14 -30.19 1.80
C LEU A 386 3.93 -31.12 0.86
N ASP A 387 5.01 -31.73 1.36
CA ASP A 387 5.94 -32.56 0.59
C ASP A 387 5.56 -34.05 0.59
N GLY A 388 4.59 -34.46 1.42
CA GLY A 388 4.15 -35.84 1.58
C GLY A 388 3.75 -36.16 3.02
N ASP A 389 3.29 -37.38 3.27
CA ASP A 389 2.90 -37.80 4.61
C ASP A 389 4.12 -38.17 5.45
N VAL A 390 4.12 -37.75 6.72
CA VAL A 390 5.19 -38.03 7.69
C VAL A 390 4.57 -38.71 8.91
N ASP A 391 5.16 -39.83 9.34
CA ASP A 391 4.78 -40.50 10.57
C ASP A 391 5.41 -39.79 11.77
N VAL A 392 4.57 -39.28 12.66
CA VAL A 392 5.02 -38.60 13.87
C VAL A 392 4.72 -39.45 15.09
N ARG A 393 5.69 -39.50 16.01
CA ARG A 393 5.56 -40.21 17.29
C ARG A 393 4.80 -39.34 18.29
N VAL A 394 3.66 -39.84 18.74
CA VAL A 394 2.84 -39.22 19.78
C VAL A 394 3.24 -39.82 21.13
N PRO A 395 3.64 -39.00 22.12
CA PRO A 395 3.95 -39.49 23.46
C PRO A 395 2.68 -40.00 24.17
N GLY A 396 2.84 -40.96 25.07
CA GLY A 396 1.74 -41.37 25.95
C GLY A 396 1.36 -40.25 26.91
N GLY A 397 0.07 -40.11 27.18
CA GLY A 397 -0.48 -39.03 28.01
C GLY A 397 -0.71 -37.70 27.27
N THR A 398 -0.74 -37.71 25.93
CA THR A 398 -1.01 -36.50 25.12
C THR A 398 -2.41 -35.96 25.40
N GLN A 399 -2.51 -34.66 25.68
CA GLN A 399 -3.76 -33.98 26.00
C GLN A 399 -4.50 -33.49 24.75
N HIS A 400 -5.81 -33.26 24.88
CA HIS A 400 -6.59 -32.61 23.82
C HIS A 400 -6.16 -31.15 23.68
N GLY A 401 -5.89 -30.72 22.44
CA GLY A 401 -5.41 -29.37 22.15
C GLY A 401 -3.90 -29.20 22.34
N GLU A 402 -3.18 -30.25 22.74
CA GLU A 402 -1.72 -30.21 22.82
C GLU A 402 -1.12 -30.00 21.41
N GLU A 403 -0.14 -29.11 21.30
CA GLU A 403 0.49 -28.76 20.05
C GLU A 403 1.91 -29.31 19.96
N MET A 404 2.24 -29.85 18.80
CA MET A 404 3.57 -30.32 18.46
C MET A 404 4.06 -29.64 17.18
N VAL A 405 5.31 -29.21 17.19
CA VAL A 405 5.90 -28.44 16.08
C VAL A 405 6.80 -29.31 15.22
N LEU A 406 6.46 -29.42 13.93
CA LEU A 406 7.31 -30.00 12.91
C LEU A 406 8.09 -28.88 12.20
N LYS A 407 9.36 -28.74 12.60
CA LYS A 407 10.24 -27.67 12.09
C LYS A 407 10.48 -27.79 10.59
N GLY A 408 10.41 -26.67 9.87
CA GLY A 408 10.70 -26.59 8.43
C GLY A 408 9.70 -27.29 7.50
N ARG A 409 8.52 -27.66 8.03
CA ARG A 409 7.44 -28.34 7.28
C ARG A 409 6.26 -27.42 6.93
N GLY A 410 6.39 -26.11 7.17
CA GLY A 410 5.41 -25.09 6.81
C GLY A 410 5.53 -24.61 5.36
N ALA A 411 4.83 -23.53 5.03
CA ALA A 411 4.86 -22.93 3.71
C ALA A 411 6.18 -22.17 3.48
N PRO A 412 6.71 -22.15 2.25
CA PRO A 412 7.83 -21.28 1.91
C PRO A 412 7.40 -19.81 1.95
N SER A 413 8.35 -18.92 2.29
CA SER A 413 8.14 -17.48 2.18
C SER A 413 8.56 -16.99 0.80
N VAL A 414 7.82 -16.03 0.22
CA VAL A 414 8.18 -15.41 -1.07
C VAL A 414 9.35 -14.44 -0.92
N TYR A 415 9.47 -13.79 0.25
CA TYR A 415 10.45 -12.71 0.47
C TYR A 415 11.73 -13.17 1.16
N LYS A 416 11.67 -14.26 1.92
CA LYS A 416 12.81 -14.78 2.69
C LYS A 416 13.10 -16.21 2.29
N ASP A 417 14.38 -16.53 2.14
CA ASP A 417 14.81 -17.91 1.97
C ASP A 417 14.55 -18.70 3.25
N GLY A 418 13.56 -19.58 3.21
CA GLY A 418 13.17 -20.41 4.34
C GLY A 418 11.75 -20.95 4.23
N LYS A 419 11.51 -22.06 4.93
CA LYS A 419 10.19 -22.62 5.17
C LYS A 419 9.75 -22.30 6.59
N GLY A 420 8.46 -22.05 6.79
CA GLY A 420 7.90 -21.98 8.13
C GLY A 420 7.79 -23.36 8.79
N ASP A 421 7.08 -23.39 9.91
CA ASP A 421 6.86 -24.61 10.69
C ASP A 421 5.41 -25.11 10.54
N LEU A 422 5.21 -26.41 10.78
CA LEU A 422 3.88 -27.02 10.83
C LEU A 422 3.52 -27.34 12.27
N PHE A 423 2.50 -26.65 12.79
CA PHE A 423 1.89 -26.87 14.08
C PHE A 423 0.82 -27.95 13.94
N VAL A 424 1.00 -29.03 14.68
CA VAL A 424 0.07 -30.15 14.72
C VAL A 424 -0.64 -30.10 16.07
N THR A 425 -1.92 -29.76 16.06
CA THR A 425 -2.76 -29.76 17.26
C THR A 425 -3.46 -31.11 17.35
N PHE A 426 -3.33 -31.81 18.47
CA PHE A 426 -3.93 -33.13 18.66
C PHE A 426 -5.36 -33.03 19.20
N THR A 427 -6.32 -33.56 18.43
CA THR A 427 -7.72 -33.70 18.84
C THR A 427 -8.01 -35.16 19.15
N VAL A 428 -8.22 -35.47 20.44
CA VAL A 428 -8.62 -36.80 20.88
C VAL A 428 -10.05 -37.11 20.42
N GLN A 429 -10.22 -38.19 19.67
CA GLN A 429 -11.51 -38.71 19.24
C GLN A 429 -11.99 -39.82 20.16
N LEU A 430 -13.15 -39.59 20.79
CA LEU A 430 -13.87 -40.60 21.56
C LEU A 430 -14.75 -41.44 20.63
N PRO A 431 -14.73 -42.79 20.74
CA PRO A 431 -15.63 -43.64 19.98
C PRO A 431 -17.09 -43.42 20.42
N ARG A 432 -18.02 -43.43 19.48
CA ARG A 432 -19.47 -43.25 19.76
C ARG A 432 -20.14 -44.49 20.34
N SER A 433 -19.57 -45.67 20.08
CA SER A 433 -20.07 -46.95 20.57
C SER A 433 -18.90 -47.82 21.04
N LEU A 434 -19.17 -48.65 22.04
CA LEU A 434 -18.22 -49.56 22.65
C LEU A 434 -18.84 -50.96 22.68
N THR A 435 -18.01 -51.98 22.48
CA THR A 435 -18.43 -53.38 22.71
C THR A 435 -18.51 -53.67 24.21
N ASP A 436 -19.25 -54.70 24.61
CA ASP A 436 -19.41 -55.07 26.04
C ASP A 436 -18.06 -55.33 26.71
N ARG A 437 -17.14 -56.01 26.00
CA ARG A 437 -15.76 -56.23 26.45
C ARG A 437 -15.00 -54.91 26.63
N GLN A 438 -15.11 -53.97 25.70
CA GLN A 438 -14.43 -52.66 25.80
C GLN A 438 -15.00 -51.83 26.97
N ARG A 439 -16.31 -51.88 27.18
CA ARG A 439 -16.98 -51.22 28.31
C ARG A 439 -16.50 -51.81 29.64
N GLN A 440 -16.41 -53.13 29.76
CA GLN A 440 -15.87 -53.78 30.97
C GLN A 440 -14.43 -53.34 31.26
N ILE A 441 -13.56 -53.28 30.26
CA ILE A 441 -12.16 -52.83 30.43
C ILE A 441 -12.10 -51.37 30.88
N LEU A 442 -12.92 -50.49 30.29
CA LEU A 442 -12.97 -49.08 30.68
C LEU A 442 -13.57 -48.89 32.08
N GLN A 443 -14.52 -49.73 32.48
CA GLN A 443 -15.08 -49.73 33.84
C GLN A 443 -14.02 -50.15 34.86
N GLN A 444 -13.26 -51.23 34.57
CA GLN A 444 -12.14 -51.65 35.41
C GLN A 444 -11.10 -50.55 35.55
N TYR A 445 -10.73 -49.90 34.44
CA TYR A 445 -9.82 -48.76 34.47
C TYR A 445 -10.38 -47.59 35.30
N ALA A 446 -11.68 -47.30 35.20
CA ALA A 446 -12.32 -46.25 35.97
C ALA A 446 -12.31 -46.58 37.48
N ASP A 447 -12.65 -47.81 37.85
CA ASP A 447 -12.65 -48.28 39.25
C ASP A 447 -11.23 -48.22 39.84
N ASP A 448 -10.20 -48.62 39.07
CA ASP A 448 -8.79 -48.55 39.46
C ASP A 448 -8.33 -47.11 39.70
N VAL A 449 -8.68 -46.17 38.81
CA VAL A 449 -8.32 -44.75 38.93
C VAL A 449 -9.04 -44.08 40.11
N GLU A 450 -10.29 -44.45 40.37
CA GLU A 450 -11.08 -43.93 41.49
C GLU A 450 -10.77 -44.63 42.83
N GLY A 451 -9.93 -45.67 42.82
CA GLY A 451 -9.57 -46.44 44.01
C GLY A 451 -10.72 -47.29 44.56
N ARG A 452 -11.74 -47.58 43.74
CA ARG A 452 -12.84 -48.49 44.11
C ARG A 452 -12.35 -49.92 43.93
N THR A 453 -11.70 -50.45 44.97
CA THR A 453 -11.28 -51.86 44.99
C THR A 453 -12.49 -52.77 44.87
N ASN A 454 -12.63 -53.43 43.72
CA ASN A 454 -13.51 -54.58 43.56
C ASN A 454 -12.89 -55.77 44.30
N GLU A 455 -12.82 -55.73 45.63
CA GLU A 455 -12.63 -56.95 46.38
C GLU A 455 -13.89 -57.81 46.19
N PRO A 456 -13.78 -59.04 45.65
CA PRO A 456 -14.90 -59.94 45.64
C PRO A 456 -15.18 -60.28 47.09
N ARG A 457 -16.27 -59.72 47.65
CA ARG A 457 -16.79 -60.10 48.95
C ARG A 457 -17.05 -61.60 48.92
N SER A 458 -16.11 -62.39 49.43
CA SER A 458 -16.21 -63.83 49.55
C SER A 458 -17.40 -64.13 50.46
N THR A 459 -18.51 -64.54 49.89
CA THR A 459 -19.68 -64.99 50.63
C THR A 459 -19.35 -66.33 51.30
N SER A 460 -18.83 -66.28 52.52
CA SER A 460 -18.88 -67.39 53.47
C SER A 460 -20.31 -67.53 53.99
N SER A 461 -20.98 -68.60 53.54
CA SER A 461 -21.92 -69.44 54.31
C SER A 461 -22.93 -68.80 55.26
N GLY A 462 -24.23 -69.01 54.99
CA GLY A 462 -25.27 -68.96 56.02
C GLY A 462 -26.69 -69.02 55.47
N LYS A 463 -27.23 -70.23 55.31
CA LYS A 463 -28.68 -70.46 55.19
C LYS A 463 -29.39 -69.85 56.42
N THR A 464 -30.33 -68.94 56.23
CA THR A 464 -31.58 -68.95 57.01
C THR A 464 -32.68 -68.29 56.18
N ALA A 465 -33.78 -69.01 56.01
CA ALA A 465 -34.98 -68.55 55.34
C ALA A 465 -35.73 -67.54 56.22
N THR A 466 -36.15 -66.41 55.66
CA THR A 466 -37.35 -65.67 56.09
C THR A 466 -37.89 -64.87 54.90
N THR A 467 -39.22 -64.83 54.83
CA THR A 467 -40.15 -64.37 53.79
C THR A 467 -40.01 -62.91 53.32
N PRO A 468 -40.60 -62.54 52.17
CA PRO A 468 -40.54 -61.19 51.63
C PRO A 468 -41.74 -60.35 52.10
N ASP A 469 -41.47 -59.16 52.63
CA ASP A 469 -42.45 -58.08 52.72
C ASP A 469 -42.07 -56.98 51.71
N THR A 470 -42.95 -56.83 50.71
CA THR A 470 -43.43 -55.57 50.12
C THR A 470 -43.43 -54.42 51.13
N SER A 471 -43.22 -53.14 50.84
CA SER A 471 -43.56 -52.28 49.70
C SER A 471 -43.14 -50.86 50.15
N GLU A 472 -42.85 -49.97 49.21
CA GLU A 472 -42.85 -48.48 49.30
C GLU A 472 -41.62 -47.96 48.56
N ASN A 473 -41.76 -47.79 47.22
CA ASN A 473 -41.03 -46.79 46.41
C ASN A 473 -41.28 -46.94 44.89
N ASP A 474 -42.16 -47.85 44.45
CA ASP A 474 -42.45 -48.04 43.01
C ASP A 474 -43.71 -47.30 42.49
N GLU A 475 -44.52 -46.69 43.35
CA GLU A 475 -45.76 -45.99 42.91
C GLU A 475 -45.54 -44.56 42.42
N LEU A 476 -44.45 -43.89 42.80
CA LEU A 476 -44.17 -42.51 42.34
C LEU A 476 -43.51 -42.44 40.96
N ARG A 477 -43.06 -43.57 40.41
CA ARG A 477 -42.35 -43.62 39.13
C ARG A 477 -43.21 -44.06 37.96
N GLN A 478 -44.40 -44.60 38.22
CA GLN A 478 -45.32 -45.05 37.18
C GLN A 478 -46.29 -43.94 36.75
N GLU A 479 -46.64 -43.01 37.65
CA GLU A 479 -47.49 -41.86 37.31
C GLU A 479 -46.78 -40.82 36.42
N GLU A 480 -45.48 -40.56 36.61
CA GLU A 480 -44.71 -39.62 35.79
C GLU A 480 -44.53 -40.10 34.33
N THR A 481 -44.42 -41.41 34.11
CA THR A 481 -44.31 -42.00 32.76
C THR A 481 -45.63 -42.04 31.99
N GLU A 482 -46.78 -42.08 32.67
CA GLU A 482 -48.08 -42.02 32.02
C GLU A 482 -48.50 -40.58 31.66
N GLU A 483 -48.06 -39.56 32.40
CA GLU A 483 -48.34 -38.16 32.03
C GLU A 483 -47.52 -37.67 30.84
N LEU A 484 -46.25 -38.10 30.73
CA LEU A 484 -45.37 -37.76 29.60
C LEU A 484 -45.84 -38.40 28.28
N SER A 485 -46.33 -39.65 28.30
CA SER A 485 -46.83 -40.32 27.10
C SER A 485 -48.15 -39.71 26.60
N ARG A 486 -49.02 -39.19 27.50
CA ARG A 486 -50.26 -38.49 27.12
C ARG A 486 -50.00 -37.10 26.52
N GLN A 487 -48.92 -36.43 26.89
CA GLN A 487 -48.54 -35.13 26.30
C GLN A 487 -47.99 -35.27 24.87
N ASP A 488 -47.21 -36.32 24.61
CA ASP A 488 -46.65 -36.60 23.28
C ASP A 488 -47.73 -37.01 22.25
N ASP A 489 -48.74 -37.77 22.68
CA ASP A 489 -49.86 -38.12 21.81
C ASP A 489 -50.76 -36.91 21.48
N ALA A 490 -50.94 -35.98 22.43
CA ALA A 490 -51.67 -34.74 22.21
C ALA A 490 -50.95 -33.76 21.26
N GLU A 491 -49.61 -33.69 21.30
CA GLU A 491 -48.83 -32.93 20.31
C GLU A 491 -48.87 -33.58 18.92
N ARG A 492 -48.91 -34.91 18.85
CA ARG A 492 -48.98 -35.65 17.58
C ARG A 492 -50.32 -35.46 16.88
N GLU A 493 -51.43 -35.38 17.60
CA GLU A 493 -52.73 -35.04 17.02
C GLU A 493 -52.82 -33.58 16.56
N LYS A 494 -52.25 -32.63 17.33
CA LYS A 494 -52.18 -31.22 16.90
C LYS A 494 -51.38 -31.01 15.62
N ARG A 495 -50.32 -31.80 15.39
CA ARG A 495 -49.53 -31.77 14.14
C ARG A 495 -50.25 -32.40 12.96
N LYS A 496 -51.17 -33.34 13.18
CA LYS A 496 -52.01 -33.94 12.12
C LYS A 496 -53.19 -33.05 11.73
N ALA A 497 -53.67 -32.17 12.61
CA ALA A 497 -54.73 -31.21 12.31
C ALA A 497 -54.24 -29.92 11.62
N ALA A 498 -52.92 -29.69 11.60
CA ALA A 498 -52.29 -28.51 11.01
C ALA A 498 -51.64 -28.77 9.62
N ALA A 499 -51.74 -30.00 9.11
CA ALA A 499 -51.39 -30.41 7.75
C ALA A 499 -52.67 -30.75 6.98
#